data_AF-A0AAN4UDF0-F1
#
_entry.id   AF-A0AAN4UDF0-F1
#
_cell.length_a   1.000
_cell.length_b   1.000
_cell.length_c   1.000
_cell.angle_alpha   90.00
_cell.angle_beta   90.00
_cell.angle_gamma   90.00
#
_symmetry.space_group_name_H-M   'P 1'
#
loop_
_entity.id
_entity.type
_entity.pdbx_description
1 polymer ?
#
loop_
_entity_poly.entity_id
_entity_poly.type
_entity_poly.pdbx_seq_one_letter_code
_entity_poly.pdbx_strand_id
1 'polypeptide(L)' 'MKKLFLYEPAMCCSTGVCGPSVNEDLIRVSSIMNELKKAEGIQAVRYNLSANPNSFV' A
#
# COMPACT_ATOMS: atom_id res chain seq x y z
N MET A 1 19.04 -4.58 6.74
CA MET A 1 17.58 -4.70 6.54
C MET A 1 17.04 -3.35 6.12
N LYS A 2 16.40 -3.26 4.95
CA LYS A 2 15.83 -2.00 4.42
C LYS A 2 14.34 -1.94 4.77
N LYS A 3 13.85 -0.76 5.17
CA LYS A 3 12.43 -0.54 5.48
C LYS A 3 11.82 0.38 4.44
N LEU A 4 10.67 -0.02 3.91
CA LEU A 4 9.87 0.78 2.97
C LEU A 4 8.48 0.97 3.58
N PHE A 5 8.06 2.23 3.67
CA PHE A 5 6.73 2.59 4.13
C PHE A 5 5.99 3.30 3.00
N LEU A 6 4.87 2.73 2.56
CA LEU A 6 3.98 3.34 1.59
C LEU A 6 2.80 3.96 2.33
N TYR A 7 2.69 5.29 2.24
CA TYR A 7 1.58 6.05 2.80
C TYR A 7 0.67 6.51 1.68
N GLU A 8 -0.59 6.13 1.78
CA GLU A 8 -1.60 6.40 0.76
C GLU A 8 -2.72 7.29 1.29
N PRO A 9 -3.41 8.02 0.40
CA PRO A 9 -4.57 8.82 0.78
C PRO A 9 -5.67 7.98 1.43
N ALA A 10 -6.71 8.66 1.91
CA ALA A 10 -7.91 8.00 2.38
C ALA A 10 -8.53 7.19 1.22
N MET A 11 -8.62 5.87 1.39
CA MET A 11 -9.17 4.95 0.40
C MET A 11 -10.37 4.20 0.97
N CYS A 12 -11.22 3.68 0.08
CA CYS A 12 -12.37 2.85 0.45
C CYS A 12 -11.95 1.43 0.90
N CYS A 13 -10.83 0.91 0.39
CA CYS A 13 -10.26 -0.37 0.77
C CYS A 13 -8.73 -0.29 0.86
N SER A 14 -8.10 -1.37 1.32
CA SER A 14 -6.67 -1.42 1.62
C SER A 14 -5.73 -1.08 0.46
N THR A 15 -6.17 -1.28 -0.79
CA THR A 15 -5.35 -1.05 -1.99
C THR A 15 -5.94 -0.01 -2.94
N GLY A 16 -7.18 0.43 -2.70
CA GLY A 16 -7.95 1.28 -3.62
C GLY A 16 -8.38 0.64 -4.93
N VAL A 17 -8.20 -0.68 -5.08
CA VAL A 17 -8.56 -1.44 -6.29
C VAL A 17 -10.04 -1.87 -6.29
N CYS A 18 -10.80 -1.46 -5.27
CA CYS A 18 -12.24 -1.73 -5.15
C CYS A 18 -13.06 -0.66 -5.89
N GLY A 19 -13.79 -1.06 -6.94
CA GLY A 19 -14.74 -0.18 -7.64
C GLY A 19 -14.90 -0.53 -9.11
N PRO A 20 -15.89 0.07 -9.80
CA PRO A 20 -16.16 -0.21 -11.21
C PRO A 20 -15.11 0.38 -12.16
N SER A 21 -14.34 1.37 -11.71
CA SER A 21 -13.27 2.02 -12.50
C SER A 21 -11.99 1.99 -11.68
N VAL A 22 -11.19 0.96 -11.90
CA VAL A 22 -9.94 0.74 -11.17
C VAL A 22 -8.82 1.57 -11.78
N ASN A 23 -8.02 2.22 -10.93
CA ASN A 23 -6.80 2.91 -11.34
C ASN A 23 -5.66 1.88 -11.54
N GLU A 24 -5.11 1.81 -12.75
CA GLU A 24 -4.02 0.88 -13.11
C GLU A 24 -2.74 1.07 -12.29
N ASP A 25 -2.45 2.30 -11.87
CA ASP A 25 -1.27 2.57 -11.02
C ASP A 25 -1.44 1.90 -9.64
N LEU A 26 -2.65 1.87 -9.09
CA LEU A 26 -2.93 1.17 -7.83
C LEU A 26 -2.78 -0.34 -7.96
N ILE A 27 -3.10 -0.91 -9.13
CA ILE A 27 -2.84 -2.32 -9.44
C ILE A 27 -1.33 -2.57 -9.46
N ARG A 28 -0.58 -1.75 -10.19
CA ARG A 28 0.89 -1.88 -10.32
C ARG A 28 1.58 -1.77 -8.96
N VAL A 29 1.24 -0.75 -8.17
CA VAL A 29 1.78 -0.55 -6.82
C VAL A 29 1.44 -1.74 -5.92
N SER A 30 0.21 -2.26 -6.00
CA SER A 30 -0.19 -3.43 -5.21
C SER A 30 0.63 -4.68 -5.54
N SER A 31 0.91 -4.92 -6.82
CA SER A 31 1.79 -6.01 -7.26
C SER A 31 3.22 -5.83 -6.75
N ILE A 32 3.79 -4.63 -6.89
CA ILE A 32 5.15 -4.33 -6.40
C ILE A 32 5.24 -4.52 -4.88
N MET A 33 4.26 -4.03 -4.12
CA MET A 33 4.24 -4.18 -2.66
C MET A 33 4.13 -5.64 -2.24
N ASN A 34 3.41 -6.47 -2.97
CA ASN A 34 3.33 -7.91 -2.69
C ASN A 34 4.65 -8.62 -2.92
N GLU A 35 5.39 -8.26 -3.98
CA GLU A 35 6.72 -8.83 -4.24
C GLU A 35 7.75 -8.35 -3.21
N LEU A 36 7.73 -7.06 -2.84
CA LEU A 36 8.63 -6.50 -1.82
C LEU A 36 8.42 -7.10 -0.43
N LYS A 37 7.19 -7.49 -0.07
CA LYS A 37 6.90 -8.18 1.19
C LYS A 37 7.49 -9.59 1.27
N LYS A 38 7.71 -10.24 0.11
CA LYS A 38 8.32 -11.57 0.03
C LYS A 38 9.84 -11.51 -0.05
N ALA A 39 10.40 -10.36 -0.43
CA ALA A 39 11.83 -10.19 -0.63
C ALA A 39 12.61 -10.24 0.69
N GLU A 40 13.69 -11.01 0.72
CA GLU A 40 14.56 -11.10 1.89
C GLU A 40 15.25 -9.76 2.17
N GLY A 41 15.39 -9.45 3.46
CA GLY A 41 16.06 -8.23 3.91
C GLY A 41 15.27 -6.93 3.69
N ILE A 42 14.04 -7.01 3.19
CA ILE A 42 13.11 -5.88 3.01
C ILE A 42 11.91 -6.03 3.96
N GLN A 43 11.62 -4.98 4.73
CA GLN A 43 10.37 -4.84 5.46
C GLN A 43 9.49 -3.81 4.75
N ALA A 44 8.49 -4.27 3.99
CA ALA A 44 7.55 -3.41 3.28
C ALA A 44 6.21 -3.30 4.03
N VAL A 45 5.86 -2.09 4.43
CA VAL A 45 4.62 -1.79 5.18
C VAL A 45 3.80 -0.77 4.39
N ARG A 46 2.49 -0.98 4.35
CA ARG A 46 1.52 -0.13 3.63
C ARG A 46 0.52 0.42 4.62
N TYR A 47 0.27 1.71 4.57
CA TYR A 47 -0.74 2.43 5.34
C TYR A 47 -1.62 3.23 4.39
N ASN A 48 -2.92 3.27 4.67
CA ASN A 48 -3.82 4.26 4.07
C ASN A 48 -4.48 5.07 5.19
N LEU A 49 -4.79 6.33 4.91
CA LEU A 49 -5.28 7.26 5.93
C LEU A 49 -6.60 6.81 6.57
N SER A 50 -7.49 6.16 5.82
CA SER A 50 -8.78 5.68 6.32
C SER A 50 -8.63 4.59 7.39
N ALA A 51 -7.71 3.66 7.18
CA ALA A 51 -7.50 2.51 8.07
C ALA A 51 -6.44 2.76 9.15
N ASN A 52 -5.50 3.66 8.90
CA ASN A 52 -4.34 3.89 9.75
C ASN A 52 -4.10 5.38 10.03
N PRO A 53 -5.09 6.14 10.54
CA PRO A 53 -4.95 7.58 10.74
C PRO A 53 -3.79 7.95 11.68
N ASN A 54 -3.55 7.15 12.72
CA ASN A 54 -2.46 7.37 13.68
C ASN A 54 -1.05 7.20 13.07
N SER A 55 -0.91 6.60 11.89
CA SER A 55 0.39 6.48 11.22
C SER A 55 0.80 7.78 10.49
N PHE A 56 -0.08 8.78 10.41
CA PHE A 56 0.14 10.03 9.67
C PHE A 56 0.42 11.24 10.59
N VAL A 57 0.60 11.02 11.90
CA VAL A 57 0.82 12.06 12.92
C VAL A 57 2.07 11.80 13.76
#